data_AF-A0A3N5LI85-F1
#
_entry.id   AF-A0A3N5LI85-F1
#
_cell.length_a   1.000
_cell.length_b   1.000
_cell.length_c   1.000
_cell.angle_alpha   90.00
_cell.angle_beta   90.00
_cell.angle_gamma   90.00
#
_symmetry.space_group_name_H-M   'P 1'
#
loop_
_entity.id
_entity.type
_entity.pdbx_description
1 polymer ?
#
loop_
_entity_poly.entity_id
_entity_poly.type
_entity_poly.pdbx_seq_one_letter_code
_entity_poly.pdbx_strand_id
1 'polypeptide(L)'
;MIEDRSIAASVDLGAEAAAGAPGAAAAGRTRWFVLGALCLLLLVLPLGRSVIGPYNYVLQLLTITLMWIAMTSSWNIIGGFASYISLGHGVFMGIGGYTSGLLLVHYGLSPFLTAVLGGLAAVAVGALAGLITLRTRGPAFIITTIALLLMFRLWFDNWEVLGGSNGLTLPLPPFSVDWLRAPFYYAMLLTAAGAVYLSYRVAHSKFGLGLRAIAQDETKAEVSGVPTRMYKVLAFALSAFFVGVAGA
;
A
#
# COMPACT_ATOMS: atom_id res chain seq x y z
N MET A 1 -16.34 54.93 -30.47
CA MET A 1 -15.17 54.30 -31.14
C MET A 1 -14.15 53.83 -30.10
N ILE A 2 -14.56 53.02 -29.10
CA ILE A 2 -13.65 52.45 -28.08
C ILE A 2 -14.03 50.98 -27.73
N GLU A 3 -15.26 50.52 -27.99
CA GLU A 3 -15.73 49.20 -27.53
C GLU A 3 -15.29 47.99 -28.38
N ASP A 4 -14.81 48.17 -29.60
CA ASP A 4 -14.56 47.03 -30.52
C ASP A 4 -13.17 46.38 -30.36
N ARG A 5 -12.24 47.02 -29.62
CA ARG A 5 -10.87 46.49 -29.46
C ARG A 5 -10.71 45.48 -28.31
N SER A 6 -11.65 45.40 -27.36
CA SER A 6 -11.55 44.46 -26.23
C SER A 6 -12.00 43.05 -26.59
N ILE A 7 -12.94 42.92 -27.54
CA ILE A 7 -13.44 41.62 -28.00
C ILE A 7 -12.41 40.93 -28.89
N ALA A 8 -11.77 41.65 -29.82
CA ALA A 8 -10.70 41.08 -30.65
C ALA A 8 -9.50 40.56 -29.82
N ALA A 9 -9.10 41.29 -28.77
CA ALA A 9 -8.00 40.88 -27.89
C ALA A 9 -8.32 39.66 -27.02
N SER A 10 -9.60 39.45 -26.65
CA SER A 10 -10.00 38.27 -25.85
C SER A 10 -10.18 37.00 -26.70
N VAL A 11 -10.49 37.16 -27.99
CA VAL A 11 -10.59 36.03 -28.94
C VAL A 11 -9.19 35.53 -29.35
N ASP A 12 -8.22 36.42 -29.53
CA ASP A 12 -6.82 36.04 -29.83
C ASP A 12 -6.15 35.28 -28.68
N LEU A 13 -6.41 35.67 -27.41
CA LEU A 13 -5.88 34.97 -26.24
C LEU A 13 -6.44 33.54 -26.09
N GLY A 14 -7.67 33.30 -26.55
CA GLY A 14 -8.27 31.96 -26.57
C GLY A 14 -7.73 31.06 -27.67
N ALA A 15 -7.32 31.64 -28.81
CA ALA A 15 -6.79 30.91 -29.95
C ALA A 15 -5.30 30.54 -29.75
N GLU A 16 -4.48 31.42 -29.16
CA GLU A 16 -3.08 31.12 -28.84
C GLU A 16 -2.93 30.09 -27.70
N ALA A 17 -3.88 30.04 -26.75
CA ALA A 17 -3.87 29.02 -25.69
C ALA A 17 -4.23 27.61 -26.20
N ALA A 18 -4.91 27.50 -27.35
CA ALA A 18 -5.25 26.23 -28.01
C ALA A 18 -4.17 25.78 -29.02
N ALA A 19 -3.27 26.67 -29.42
CA ALA A 19 -2.18 26.38 -30.34
C ALA A 19 -0.96 25.79 -29.61
N GLY A 20 -1.07 24.51 -29.26
CA GLY A 20 0.07 23.60 -29.15
C GLY A 20 1.05 23.87 -28.02
N ALA A 21 0.89 23.15 -26.92
CA ALA A 21 2.03 22.73 -26.10
C ALA A 21 2.62 21.44 -26.69
N PRO A 22 3.65 21.50 -27.58
CA PRO A 22 4.32 20.30 -28.11
C PRO A 22 5.01 19.43 -27.04
N GLY A 23 5.01 19.87 -25.77
CA GLY A 23 5.62 19.16 -24.65
C GLY A 23 4.75 18.13 -23.92
N ALA A 24 3.41 18.17 -24.03
CA ALA A 24 2.56 17.30 -23.20
C ALA A 24 2.65 15.81 -23.59
N ALA A 25 2.74 15.51 -24.89
CA ALA A 25 2.88 14.15 -25.40
C ALA A 25 4.31 13.60 -25.26
N ALA A 26 5.33 14.47 -25.28
CA ALA A 26 6.73 14.10 -25.03
C ALA A 26 6.99 13.81 -23.54
N ALA A 27 6.42 14.62 -22.63
CA ALA A 27 6.51 14.40 -21.19
C ALA A 27 5.84 13.08 -20.76
N GLY A 28 4.72 12.70 -21.40
CA GLY A 28 4.08 11.40 -21.18
C GLY A 28 5.02 10.24 -21.55
N ARG A 29 5.60 10.28 -22.77
CA ARG A 29 6.53 9.24 -23.25
C ARG A 29 7.77 9.13 -22.37
N THR A 30 8.42 10.25 -22.04
CA THR A 30 9.63 10.28 -21.20
C THR A 30 9.35 9.73 -19.81
N ARG A 31 8.18 10.00 -19.21
CA ARG A 31 7.78 9.41 -17.93
C ARG A 31 7.65 7.89 -18.00
N TRP A 32 7.02 7.35 -19.05
CA TRP A 32 6.90 5.90 -19.23
C TRP A 32 8.26 5.23 -19.51
N PHE A 33 9.16 5.89 -20.24
CA PHE A 33 10.53 5.39 -20.44
C PHE A 33 11.34 5.39 -19.14
N VAL A 34 11.23 6.44 -18.31
CA VAL A 34 11.91 6.49 -17.01
C VAL A 34 11.36 5.44 -16.04
N LEU A 35 10.04 5.26 -15.99
CA LEU A 35 9.39 4.22 -15.19
C LEU A 35 9.78 2.82 -15.68
N GLY A 36 9.79 2.61 -17.00
CA GLY A 36 10.20 1.35 -17.61
C GLY A 36 11.68 1.03 -17.34
N ALA A 37 12.56 2.01 -17.48
CA ALA A 37 13.99 1.86 -17.17
C ALA A 37 14.23 1.60 -15.68
N LEU A 38 13.49 2.26 -14.79
CA LEU A 38 13.57 2.03 -13.34
C LEU A 38 13.07 0.63 -12.97
N CYS A 39 11.95 0.18 -13.55
CA CYS A 39 11.46 -1.19 -13.35
C CYS A 39 12.44 -2.23 -13.88
N LEU A 40 13.04 -2.00 -15.06
CA LEU A 40 14.05 -2.89 -15.64
C LEU A 40 15.30 -2.94 -14.75
N LEU A 41 15.76 -1.79 -14.25
CA LEU A 41 16.90 -1.69 -13.34
C LEU A 41 16.65 -2.49 -12.04
N LEU A 42 15.48 -2.31 -11.43
CA LEU A 42 15.08 -3.05 -10.22
C LEU A 42 14.97 -4.56 -10.46
N LEU A 43 14.50 -4.96 -11.65
CA LEU A 43 14.38 -6.38 -12.01
C LEU A 43 15.76 -7.03 -12.24
N VAL A 44 16.70 -6.31 -12.85
CA VAL A 44 18.02 -6.85 -13.27
C VAL A 44 19.07 -6.75 -12.14
N LEU A 45 18.88 -5.84 -11.19
CA LEU A 45 19.80 -5.61 -10.06
C LEU A 45 20.22 -6.88 -9.30
N PRO A 46 19.35 -7.85 -8.99
CA PRO A 46 19.75 -9.07 -8.29
C PRO A 46 20.43 -10.11 -9.20
N LEU A 47 20.21 -10.04 -10.53
CA LEU A 47 20.85 -10.92 -11.52
C LEU A 47 22.32 -10.55 -11.77
N GLY A 48 22.66 -9.26 -11.64
CA GLY A 48 24.04 -8.75 -11.72
C GLY A 48 24.98 -9.24 -10.62
N ARG A 49 24.46 -10.02 -9.65
CA ARG A 49 25.22 -10.50 -8.48
C ARG A 49 26.36 -11.40 -8.90
N SER A 50 26.14 -12.18 -9.95
CA SER A 50 27.15 -13.05 -10.57
C SER A 50 28.32 -12.27 -11.19
N VAL A 51 28.14 -10.98 -11.50
CA VAL A 51 29.11 -10.15 -12.22
C VAL A 51 29.79 -9.11 -11.31
N ILE A 52 29.08 -8.58 -10.30
CA ILE A 52 29.52 -7.40 -9.51
C ILE A 52 29.96 -7.78 -8.08
N GLY A 53 29.69 -9.00 -7.61
CA GLY A 53 30.08 -9.50 -6.28
C GLY A 53 28.95 -9.52 -5.23
N PRO A 54 29.20 -9.94 -3.98
CA PRO A 54 28.15 -10.12 -2.98
C PRO A 54 27.71 -8.80 -2.30
N TYR A 55 26.68 -8.14 -2.84
CA TYR A 55 26.07 -6.92 -2.28
C TYR A 55 24.79 -7.18 -1.46
N ASN A 56 24.82 -8.18 -0.57
CA ASN A 56 23.70 -8.57 0.30
C ASN A 56 23.11 -7.39 1.10
N TYR A 57 23.95 -6.43 1.49
CA TYR A 57 23.52 -5.22 2.21
C TYR A 57 22.62 -4.32 1.34
N VAL A 58 22.99 -4.10 0.08
CA VAL A 58 22.21 -3.28 -0.86
C VAL A 58 20.86 -3.93 -1.13
N LEU A 59 20.83 -5.26 -1.33
CA LEU A 59 19.58 -6.00 -1.50
C LEU A 59 18.67 -5.87 -0.27
N GLN A 60 19.23 -5.92 0.96
CA GLN A 60 18.45 -5.70 2.17
C GLN A 60 17.84 -4.31 2.25
N LEU A 61 18.65 -3.28 1.99
CA LEU A 61 18.17 -1.90 2.00
C LEU A 61 17.05 -1.72 0.98
N LEU A 62 17.22 -2.24 -0.24
CA LEU A 62 16.18 -2.16 -1.25
C LEU A 62 14.92 -2.95 -0.87
N THR A 63 15.05 -4.12 -0.26
CA THR A 63 13.88 -4.87 0.27
C THR A 63 13.13 -4.04 1.32
N ILE A 64 13.83 -3.40 2.26
CA ILE A 64 13.20 -2.52 3.26
C ILE A 64 12.53 -1.32 2.57
N THR A 65 13.18 -0.70 1.58
CA THR A 65 12.58 0.39 0.81
C THR A 65 11.30 -0.06 0.08
N LEU A 66 11.32 -1.22 -0.57
CA LEU A 66 10.16 -1.80 -1.24
C LEU A 66 9.03 -2.12 -0.26
N MET A 67 9.36 -2.62 0.92
CA MET A 67 8.40 -2.83 2.02
C MET A 67 7.70 -1.51 2.39
N TRP A 68 8.45 -0.43 2.61
CA TRP A 68 7.86 0.89 2.90
C TRP A 68 7.03 1.45 1.75
N ILE A 69 7.43 1.21 0.49
CA ILE A 69 6.63 1.58 -0.69
C ILE A 69 5.30 0.83 -0.69
N ALA A 70 5.32 -0.49 -0.44
CA ALA A 70 4.11 -1.30 -0.36
C ALA A 70 3.18 -0.81 0.76
N MET A 71 3.73 -0.58 1.96
CA MET A 71 2.97 -0.11 3.12
C MET A 71 2.34 1.27 2.88
N THR A 72 3.12 2.22 2.36
CA THR A 72 2.65 3.59 2.11
C THR A 72 1.58 3.61 1.02
N SER A 73 1.78 2.87 -0.08
CA SER A 73 0.81 2.80 -1.18
C SER A 73 -0.52 2.19 -0.76
N SER A 74 -0.46 1.23 0.17
CA SER A 74 -1.63 0.55 0.73
C SER A 74 -2.36 1.44 1.74
N TRP A 75 -1.63 2.10 2.62
CA TRP A 75 -2.17 3.09 3.55
C TRP A 75 -2.87 4.25 2.81
N ASN A 76 -2.31 4.67 1.68
CA ASN A 76 -2.89 5.73 0.83
C ASN A 76 -4.32 5.43 0.36
N ILE A 77 -4.73 4.15 0.28
CA ILE A 77 -6.08 3.77 -0.13
C ILE A 77 -7.13 4.38 0.82
N ILE A 78 -6.89 4.32 2.13
CA ILE A 78 -7.80 4.85 3.15
C ILE A 78 -7.42 6.27 3.57
N GLY A 79 -6.13 6.53 3.79
CA GLY A 79 -5.62 7.82 4.24
C GLY A 79 -5.71 8.90 3.17
N GLY A 80 -5.34 8.56 1.93
CA GLY A 80 -5.30 9.51 0.81
C GLY A 80 -6.66 9.71 0.14
N PHE A 81 -7.37 8.63 -0.19
CA PHE A 81 -8.62 8.76 -0.95
C PHE A 81 -9.86 9.01 -0.09
N ALA A 82 -9.92 8.47 1.12
CA ALA A 82 -11.06 8.65 2.02
C ALA A 82 -10.83 9.73 3.09
N SER A 83 -9.61 10.29 3.20
CA SER A 83 -9.20 11.22 4.26
C SER A 83 -9.27 10.64 5.68
N TYR A 84 -9.18 9.32 5.82
CA TYR A 84 -9.16 8.64 7.12
C TYR A 84 -7.72 8.31 7.53
N ILE A 85 -7.13 9.15 8.38
CA ILE A 85 -5.79 8.95 8.91
C ILE A 85 -5.84 7.85 9.96
N SER A 86 -5.29 6.68 9.65
CA SER A 86 -5.16 5.59 10.61
C SER A 86 -3.69 5.45 11.05
N LEU A 87 -3.47 5.46 12.36
CA LEU A 87 -2.14 5.23 12.95
C LEU A 87 -1.98 3.77 13.44
N GLY A 88 -2.97 2.93 13.16
CA GLY A 88 -3.02 1.53 13.60
C GLY A 88 -2.56 0.51 12.56
N HIS A 89 -2.18 0.92 11.35
CA HIS A 89 -1.84 -0.03 10.27
C HIS A 89 -0.70 -1.00 10.61
N GLY A 90 0.18 -0.65 11.57
CA GLY A 90 1.21 -1.56 12.08
C GLY A 90 0.65 -2.87 12.65
N VAL A 91 -0.61 -2.88 13.11
CA VAL A 91 -1.31 -4.10 13.56
C VAL A 91 -1.36 -5.14 12.45
N PHE A 92 -1.68 -4.73 11.21
CA PHE A 92 -1.82 -5.64 10.08
C PHE A 92 -0.48 -6.26 9.69
N MET A 93 0.61 -5.50 9.83
CA MET A 93 1.96 -6.00 9.61
C MET A 93 2.30 -7.09 10.64
N GLY A 94 1.98 -6.85 11.92
CA GLY A 94 2.14 -7.84 12.98
C GLY A 94 1.31 -9.09 12.74
N ILE A 95 0.04 -8.96 12.37
CA ILE A 95 -0.83 -10.10 12.05
C ILE A 95 -0.25 -10.93 10.91
N GLY A 96 0.22 -10.29 9.84
CA GLY A 96 0.88 -10.97 8.72
C GLY A 96 2.12 -11.76 9.17
N GLY A 97 3.01 -11.10 9.92
CA GLY A 97 4.24 -11.71 10.43
C GLY A 97 3.99 -12.89 11.38
N TYR A 98 3.10 -12.73 12.36
CA TYR A 98 2.76 -13.82 13.28
C TYR A 98 2.04 -14.97 12.57
N THR A 99 1.11 -14.69 11.65
CA THR A 99 0.46 -15.74 10.86
C THR A 99 1.48 -16.50 10.03
N SER A 100 2.39 -15.79 9.37
CA SER A 100 3.44 -16.41 8.55
C SER A 100 4.39 -17.27 9.37
N GLY A 101 4.86 -16.73 10.49
CA GLY A 101 5.76 -17.43 11.38
C GLY A 101 5.14 -18.68 12.00
N LEU A 102 3.88 -18.62 12.42
CA LEU A 102 3.19 -19.75 13.02
C LEU A 102 2.94 -20.87 11.99
N LEU A 103 2.56 -20.50 10.77
CA LEU A 103 2.39 -21.45 9.66
C LEU A 103 3.73 -22.09 9.24
N LEU A 104 4.82 -21.31 9.23
CA LEU A 104 6.15 -21.83 8.94
C LEU A 104 6.62 -22.80 10.03
N VAL A 105 6.49 -22.44 11.31
CA VAL A 105 6.99 -23.23 12.45
C VAL A 105 6.19 -24.52 12.63
N HIS A 106 4.86 -24.48 12.56
CA HIS A 106 4.03 -25.66 12.84
C HIS A 106 3.76 -26.55 11.62
N TYR A 107 3.67 -25.95 10.42
CA TYR A 107 3.27 -26.68 9.21
C TYR A 107 4.37 -26.73 8.14
N GLY A 108 5.50 -26.04 8.34
CA GLY A 108 6.62 -26.05 7.38
C GLY A 108 6.25 -25.46 6.02
N LEU A 109 5.20 -24.64 5.95
CA LEU A 109 4.73 -24.06 4.68
C LEU A 109 5.76 -23.07 4.11
N SER A 110 5.83 -22.98 2.78
CA SER A 110 6.75 -22.06 2.12
C SER A 110 6.46 -20.59 2.50
N PRO A 111 7.48 -19.76 2.77
CA PRO A 111 7.31 -18.34 3.12
C PRO A 111 6.45 -17.54 2.12
N PHE A 112 6.48 -17.91 0.83
CA PHE A 112 5.69 -17.22 -0.20
C PHE A 112 4.20 -17.49 -0.08
N LEU A 113 3.83 -18.73 0.29
CA LEU A 113 2.43 -19.08 0.51
C LEU A 113 1.91 -18.49 1.82
N THR A 114 2.73 -18.55 2.87
CA THR A 114 2.39 -17.98 4.17
C THR A 114 2.25 -16.46 4.10
N ALA A 115 2.98 -15.78 3.20
CA ALA A 115 2.81 -14.35 2.93
C ALA A 115 1.40 -14.00 2.42
N VAL A 116 0.87 -14.76 1.47
CA VAL A 116 -0.49 -14.54 0.96
C VAL A 116 -1.52 -14.84 2.05
N LEU A 117 -1.34 -15.92 2.80
CA LEU A 117 -2.22 -16.29 3.92
C LEU A 117 -2.20 -15.25 5.04
N GLY A 118 -1.03 -14.70 5.37
CA GLY A 118 -0.86 -13.60 6.31
C GLY A 118 -1.57 -12.33 5.83
N GLY A 119 -1.48 -12.00 4.55
CA GLY A 119 -2.27 -10.93 3.92
C GLY A 119 -3.77 -11.15 4.06
N LEU A 120 -4.27 -12.37 3.81
CA LEU A 120 -5.69 -12.70 3.95
C LEU A 120 -6.16 -12.64 5.42
N ALA A 121 -5.33 -13.08 6.36
CA ALA A 121 -5.60 -12.92 7.79
C ALA A 121 -5.68 -11.43 8.18
N ALA A 122 -4.76 -10.61 7.66
CA ALA A 122 -4.80 -9.17 7.84
C ALA A 122 -6.05 -8.52 7.23
N VAL A 123 -6.54 -9.00 6.07
CA VAL A 123 -7.83 -8.55 5.48
C VAL A 123 -8.99 -8.89 6.40
N ALA A 124 -9.05 -10.11 6.93
CA ALA A 124 -10.13 -10.54 7.81
C ALA A 124 -10.18 -9.68 9.08
N VAL A 125 -9.03 -9.51 9.75
CA VAL A 125 -8.93 -8.65 10.94
C VAL A 125 -9.15 -7.19 10.59
N GLY A 126 -8.66 -6.72 9.44
CA GLY A 126 -8.88 -5.37 8.94
C GLY A 126 -10.35 -5.07 8.68
N ALA A 127 -11.10 -6.02 8.11
CA ALA A 127 -12.54 -5.87 7.92
C ALA A 127 -13.29 -5.79 9.26
N LEU A 128 -12.94 -6.67 10.22
CA LEU A 128 -13.53 -6.66 11.56
C LEU A 128 -13.20 -5.36 12.33
N ALA A 129 -11.93 -4.98 12.35
CA ALA A 129 -11.48 -3.73 12.95
C ALA A 129 -12.12 -2.52 12.25
N GLY A 130 -12.23 -2.53 10.93
CA GLY A 130 -12.91 -1.50 10.16
C GLY A 130 -14.38 -1.36 10.54
N LEU A 131 -15.10 -2.46 10.70
CA LEU A 131 -16.53 -2.45 11.10
C LEU A 131 -16.76 -1.80 12.47
N ILE A 132 -15.78 -1.89 13.37
CA ILE A 132 -15.83 -1.33 14.72
C ILE A 132 -15.34 0.13 14.71
N THR A 133 -14.16 0.37 14.14
CA THR A 133 -13.45 1.64 14.24
C THR A 133 -13.98 2.72 13.30
N LEU A 134 -14.48 2.36 12.10
CA LEU A 134 -14.98 3.33 11.11
C LEU A 134 -16.38 3.89 11.43
N ARG A 135 -16.89 3.58 12.63
CA ARG A 135 -18.05 4.25 13.22
C ARG A 135 -17.71 5.64 13.76
N THR A 136 -16.45 5.87 14.13
CA THR A 136 -15.94 7.18 14.56
C THR A 136 -15.34 7.95 13.37
N ARG A 137 -15.25 9.28 13.50
CA ARG A 137 -14.78 10.17 12.43
C ARG A 137 -13.75 11.16 12.97
N GLY A 138 -12.92 11.68 12.06
CA GLY A 138 -11.94 12.73 12.39
C GLY A 138 -10.97 12.32 13.51
N PRO A 139 -10.70 13.18 14.50
CA PRO A 139 -9.76 12.88 15.59
C PRO A 139 -10.10 11.62 16.39
N ALA A 140 -11.40 11.33 16.58
CA ALA A 140 -11.83 10.14 17.31
C ALA A 140 -11.40 8.84 16.60
N PHE A 141 -11.38 8.82 15.27
CA PHE A 141 -10.89 7.68 14.49
C PHE A 141 -9.41 7.44 14.72
N ILE A 142 -8.60 8.50 14.72
CA ILE A 142 -7.16 8.43 14.99
C ILE A 142 -6.92 7.78 16.36
N ILE A 143 -7.58 8.30 17.42
CA ILE A 143 -7.47 7.78 18.79
C ILE A 143 -7.89 6.30 18.85
N THR A 144 -8.98 5.94 18.18
CA THR A 144 -9.47 4.55 18.13
C THR A 144 -8.44 3.62 17.47
N THR A 145 -7.75 4.09 16.41
CA THR A 145 -6.73 3.29 15.72
C THR A 145 -5.44 3.13 16.53
N ILE A 146 -5.08 4.13 17.35
CA ILE A 146 -3.98 4.01 18.33
C ILE A 146 -4.37 3.01 19.42
N ALA A 147 -5.61 3.09 19.94
CA ALA A 147 -6.09 2.12 20.93
C ALA A 147 -6.06 0.70 20.37
N LEU A 148 -6.49 0.49 19.12
CA LEU A 148 -6.39 -0.79 18.42
C LEU A 148 -4.93 -1.27 18.36
N LEU A 149 -3.99 -0.40 17.99
CA LEU A 149 -2.56 -0.72 17.97
C LEU A 149 -2.04 -1.20 19.32
N LEU A 150 -2.37 -0.49 20.40
CA LEU A 150 -1.96 -0.85 21.76
C LEU A 150 -2.60 -2.16 22.21
N MET A 151 -3.89 -2.37 21.94
CA MET A 151 -4.59 -3.62 22.28
C MET A 151 -3.93 -4.83 21.61
N PHE A 152 -3.64 -4.74 20.31
CA PHE A 152 -2.98 -5.84 19.59
C PHE A 152 -1.54 -6.05 20.05
N ARG A 153 -0.82 -4.98 20.40
CA ARG A 153 0.52 -5.12 21.00
C ARG A 153 0.46 -5.91 22.30
N LEU A 154 -0.43 -5.54 23.24
CA LEU A 154 -0.60 -6.31 24.48
C LEU A 154 -1.01 -7.75 24.19
N TRP A 155 -1.87 -7.96 23.19
CA TRP A 155 -2.30 -9.31 22.84
C TRP A 155 -1.14 -10.17 22.33
N PHE A 156 -0.29 -9.64 21.46
CA PHE A 156 0.91 -10.32 21.00
C PHE A 156 1.91 -10.59 22.12
N ASP A 157 2.10 -9.63 23.04
CA ASP A 157 3.03 -9.78 24.16
C ASP A 157 2.58 -10.87 25.16
N ASN A 158 1.26 -11.06 25.35
CA ASN A 158 0.72 -11.98 26.36
C ASN A 158 0.34 -13.36 25.80
N TRP A 159 0.23 -13.52 24.47
CA TRP A 159 -0.22 -14.78 23.90
C TRP A 159 0.94 -15.75 23.71
N GLU A 160 1.05 -16.73 24.61
CA GLU A 160 2.14 -17.72 24.62
C GLU A 160 2.28 -18.51 23.31
N VAL A 161 1.16 -18.81 22.64
CA VAL A 161 1.14 -19.51 21.35
C VAL A 161 1.88 -18.73 20.25
N LEU A 162 1.95 -17.40 20.36
CA LEU A 162 2.69 -16.53 19.45
C LEU A 162 4.15 -16.31 19.87
N GLY A 163 4.62 -17.04 20.89
CA GLY A 163 5.92 -16.82 21.52
C GLY A 163 5.93 -15.69 22.56
N GLY A 164 4.78 -15.05 22.81
CA GLY A 164 4.63 -13.93 23.74
C GLY A 164 5.65 -12.81 23.50
N SER A 165 6.21 -12.27 24.58
CA SER A 165 7.24 -11.23 24.54
C SER A 165 8.56 -11.66 23.88
N ASN A 166 8.83 -12.96 23.76
CA ASN A 166 10.06 -13.48 23.15
C ASN A 166 9.94 -13.63 21.63
N GLY A 167 8.72 -13.64 21.09
CA GLY A 167 8.45 -13.88 19.67
C GLY A 167 8.73 -15.32 19.22
N LEU A 168 8.64 -15.55 17.91
CA LEU A 168 8.87 -16.85 17.29
C LEU A 168 10.25 -16.91 16.63
N THR A 169 11.02 -17.95 16.93
CA THR A 169 12.26 -18.25 16.22
C THR A 169 11.94 -18.98 14.92
N LEU A 170 12.20 -18.33 13.79
CA LEU A 170 11.93 -18.89 12.46
C LEU A 170 13.07 -19.82 12.01
N PRO A 171 12.77 -21.03 11.50
CA PRO A 171 13.80 -21.88 10.92
C PRO A 171 14.41 -21.21 9.68
N LEU A 172 15.72 -21.36 9.50
CA LEU A 172 16.40 -20.84 8.32
C LEU A 172 15.90 -21.60 7.07
N PRO A 173 15.50 -20.89 6.00
CA PRO A 173 15.16 -21.53 4.74
C PRO A 173 16.34 -22.34 4.20
N PRO A 174 16.11 -23.47 3.50
CA PRO A 174 17.17 -24.33 2.95
C PRO A 174 17.86 -23.74 1.71
N PHE A 175 18.00 -22.42 1.65
CA PHE A 175 18.73 -21.72 0.58
C PHE A 175 20.18 -21.51 1.01
N SER A 176 21.10 -21.55 0.04
CA SER A 176 22.49 -21.14 0.29
C SER A 176 22.51 -19.71 0.84
N VAL A 177 23.44 -19.41 1.75
CA VAL A 177 23.60 -18.06 2.36
C VAL A 177 23.74 -16.99 1.27
N ASP A 178 24.28 -17.39 0.11
CA ASP A 178 24.37 -16.54 -1.08
C ASP A 178 23.04 -16.29 -1.79
N TRP A 179 22.14 -17.26 -1.86
CA TRP A 179 20.88 -17.10 -2.58
C TRP A 179 19.71 -16.68 -1.67
N LEU A 180 19.87 -16.76 -0.35
CA LEU A 180 18.79 -16.58 0.61
C LEU A 180 18.00 -15.27 0.44
N ARG A 181 18.65 -14.14 0.08
CA ARG A 181 18.01 -12.82 0.02
C ARG A 181 17.32 -12.48 -1.30
N ALA A 182 17.77 -13.06 -2.41
CA ALA A 182 17.24 -12.78 -3.75
C ALA A 182 15.73 -13.08 -3.89
N PRO A 183 15.22 -14.24 -3.44
CA PRO A 183 13.80 -14.54 -3.64
C PRO A 183 12.88 -13.68 -2.75
N PHE A 184 13.31 -13.29 -1.55
CA PHE A 184 12.55 -12.33 -0.72
C PHE A 184 12.54 -10.92 -1.32
N TYR A 185 13.63 -10.49 -1.96
CA TYR A 185 13.65 -9.24 -2.70
C TYR A 185 12.63 -9.24 -3.84
N TYR A 186 12.60 -10.30 -4.66
CA TYR A 186 11.63 -10.39 -5.76
C TYR A 186 10.19 -10.51 -5.25
N ALA A 187 9.95 -11.25 -4.17
CA ALA A 187 8.64 -11.32 -3.54
C ALA A 187 8.18 -9.93 -3.06
N MET A 188 9.05 -9.18 -2.38
CA MET A 188 8.72 -7.83 -1.91
C MET A 188 8.56 -6.84 -3.07
N LEU A 189 9.34 -6.98 -4.15
CA LEU A 189 9.18 -6.19 -5.37
C LEU A 189 7.81 -6.42 -6.01
N LEU A 190 7.37 -7.68 -6.10
CA LEU A 190 6.03 -8.03 -6.59
C LEU A 190 4.93 -7.48 -5.68
N THR A 191 5.10 -7.58 -4.36
CA THR A 191 4.16 -7.01 -3.38
C THR A 191 4.07 -5.49 -3.51
N ALA A 192 5.19 -4.79 -3.63
CA ALA A 192 5.23 -3.33 -3.80
C ALA A 192 4.61 -2.90 -5.13
N ALA A 193 4.95 -3.58 -6.23
CA ALA A 193 4.34 -3.33 -7.54
C ALA A 193 2.83 -3.59 -7.51
N GLY A 194 2.39 -4.67 -6.86
CA GLY A 194 0.98 -5.00 -6.66
C GLY A 194 0.24 -3.94 -5.84
N ALA A 195 0.84 -3.44 -4.75
CA ALA A 195 0.27 -2.41 -3.90
C ALA A 195 0.12 -1.08 -4.64
N VAL A 196 1.15 -0.67 -5.39
CA VAL A 196 1.12 0.54 -6.23
C VAL A 196 0.07 0.39 -7.34
N TYR A 197 0.04 -0.76 -8.01
CA TYR A 197 -0.95 -1.04 -9.04
C TYR A 197 -2.38 -1.01 -8.48
N LEU A 198 -2.62 -1.63 -7.33
CA LEU A 198 -3.93 -1.58 -6.68
C LEU A 198 -4.31 -0.14 -6.33
N SER A 199 -3.39 0.63 -5.73
CA SER A 199 -3.62 2.04 -5.38
C SER A 199 -3.99 2.87 -6.62
N TYR A 200 -3.28 2.65 -7.74
CA TYR A 200 -3.59 3.27 -9.03
C TYR A 200 -4.98 2.86 -9.55
N ARG A 201 -5.31 1.57 -9.51
CA ARG A 201 -6.63 1.06 -9.96
C ARG A 201 -7.76 1.60 -9.11
N VAL A 202 -7.59 1.65 -7.79
CA VAL A 202 -8.55 2.26 -6.87
C VAL A 202 -8.77 3.73 -7.25
N ALA A 203 -7.69 4.50 -7.43
CA ALA A 203 -7.74 5.91 -7.76
C ALA A 203 -8.51 6.25 -9.06
N HIS A 204 -8.56 5.31 -10.01
CA HIS A 204 -9.21 5.46 -11.32
C HIS A 204 -10.51 4.65 -11.46
N SER A 205 -11.04 4.12 -10.35
CA SER A 205 -12.27 3.32 -10.32
C SER A 205 -13.46 4.08 -9.73
N LYS A 206 -14.68 3.59 -9.98
CA LYS A 206 -15.89 4.06 -9.29
C LYS A 206 -15.77 3.98 -7.77
N PHE A 207 -15.05 2.97 -7.27
CA PHE A 207 -14.76 2.82 -5.85
C PHE A 207 -13.96 4.00 -5.29
N GLY A 208 -12.88 4.39 -5.97
CA GLY A 208 -12.09 5.57 -5.59
C GLY A 208 -12.85 6.89 -5.70
N LEU A 209 -13.74 7.03 -6.68
CA LEU A 209 -14.64 8.19 -6.76
C LEU A 209 -15.57 8.27 -5.53
N GLY A 210 -16.11 7.12 -5.10
CA GLY A 210 -16.91 7.05 -3.87
C GLY A 210 -16.10 7.40 -2.62
N LEU A 211 -14.84 6.94 -2.52
CA LEU A 211 -13.96 7.32 -1.40
C LEU A 211 -13.68 8.83 -1.38
N ARG A 212 -13.42 9.44 -2.54
CA ARG A 212 -13.23 10.90 -2.63
C ARG A 212 -14.51 11.67 -2.29
N ALA A 213 -15.67 11.17 -2.66
CA ALA A 213 -16.94 11.78 -2.27
C ALA A 213 -17.13 11.75 -0.74
N ILE A 214 -16.81 10.61 -0.11
CA ILE A 214 -16.81 10.45 1.36
C ILE A 214 -15.83 11.42 2.01
N ALA A 215 -14.65 11.62 1.42
CA ALA A 215 -13.63 12.53 1.92
C ALA A 215 -14.07 14.00 1.92
N GLN A 216 -14.93 14.41 0.99
CA GLN A 216 -15.45 15.78 0.90
C GLN A 216 -16.55 16.02 1.94
N ASP A 217 -17.57 15.18 1.93
CA ASP A 217 -18.70 15.27 2.87
C ASP A 217 -19.40 13.90 2.93
N GLU A 218 -19.14 13.16 3.99
CA GLU A 218 -19.67 11.80 4.17
C GLU A 218 -21.21 11.78 4.20
N THR A 219 -21.84 12.79 4.80
CA THR A 219 -23.31 12.88 4.90
C THR A 219 -23.92 13.12 3.52
N LYS A 220 -23.34 14.02 2.72
CA LYS A 220 -23.81 14.25 1.33
C LYS A 220 -23.58 13.05 0.44
N ALA A 221 -22.45 12.36 0.59
CA ALA A 221 -22.16 11.14 -0.16
C ALA A 221 -23.21 10.05 0.15
N GLU A 222 -23.61 9.90 1.40
CA GLU A 222 -24.63 8.94 1.84
C GLU A 222 -26.02 9.26 1.27
N VAL A 223 -26.44 10.53 1.31
CA VAL A 223 -27.72 10.98 0.70
C VAL A 223 -27.72 10.81 -0.82
N SER A 224 -26.55 10.90 -1.46
CA SER A 224 -26.38 10.66 -2.90
C SER A 224 -26.37 9.17 -3.28
N GLY A 225 -26.60 8.26 -2.31
CA GLY A 225 -26.70 6.83 -2.52
C GLY A 225 -25.37 6.07 -2.48
N VAL A 226 -24.26 6.70 -2.06
CA VAL A 226 -22.98 6.00 -1.89
C VAL A 226 -23.03 5.21 -0.58
N PRO A 227 -22.80 3.88 -0.58
CA PRO A 227 -22.79 3.08 0.64
C PRO A 227 -21.48 3.31 1.42
N THR A 228 -21.42 4.43 2.15
CA THR A 228 -20.22 4.96 2.83
C THR A 228 -19.56 3.92 3.74
N ARG A 229 -20.35 3.25 4.58
CA ARG A 229 -19.86 2.23 5.51
C ARG A 229 -19.14 1.08 4.80
N MET A 230 -19.74 0.53 3.75
CA MET A 230 -19.14 -0.57 2.98
C MET A 230 -17.86 -0.11 2.30
N TYR A 231 -17.85 1.10 1.74
CA TYR A 231 -16.68 1.62 1.02
C TYR A 231 -15.49 1.84 1.95
N LYS A 232 -15.73 2.42 3.13
CA LYS A 232 -14.67 2.62 4.14
C LYS A 232 -14.10 1.28 4.64
N VAL A 233 -14.97 0.31 4.95
CA VAL A 233 -14.52 -1.02 5.44
C VAL A 233 -13.71 -1.73 4.36
N LEU A 234 -14.17 -1.70 3.11
CA LEU A 234 -13.45 -2.32 1.99
C LEU A 234 -12.10 -1.63 1.77
N ALA A 235 -12.04 -0.30 1.81
CA ALA A 235 -10.78 0.44 1.67
C ALA A 235 -9.78 0.07 2.77
N PHE A 236 -10.26 -0.02 4.01
CA PHE A 236 -9.45 -0.39 5.15
C PHE A 236 -8.96 -1.85 5.07
N ALA A 237 -9.83 -2.78 4.69
CA ALA A 237 -9.46 -4.18 4.48
C ALA A 237 -8.47 -4.37 3.33
N LEU A 238 -8.67 -3.68 2.19
CA LEU A 238 -7.74 -3.69 1.05
C LEU A 238 -6.37 -3.13 1.45
N SER A 239 -6.35 -2.06 2.26
CA SER A 239 -5.09 -1.51 2.78
C SER A 239 -4.37 -2.49 3.71
N ALA A 240 -5.11 -3.29 4.49
CA ALA A 240 -4.55 -4.28 5.41
C ALA A 240 -3.88 -5.45 4.68
N PHE A 241 -4.37 -5.86 3.51
CA PHE A 241 -3.81 -6.99 2.75
C PHE A 241 -2.31 -6.86 2.51
N PHE A 242 -1.90 -5.81 1.80
CA PHE A 242 -0.51 -5.60 1.41
C PHE A 242 0.39 -5.26 2.59
N VAL A 243 -0.15 -4.62 3.64
CA VAL A 243 0.58 -4.39 4.88
C VAL A 243 0.84 -5.72 5.62
N GLY A 244 -0.13 -6.64 5.60
CA GLY A 244 0.03 -8.00 6.12
C GLY A 244 1.02 -8.82 5.31
N VAL A 245 0.92 -8.82 3.97
CA VAL A 245 1.90 -9.50 3.09
C VAL A 245 3.31 -8.94 3.31
N ALA A 246 3.46 -7.63 3.49
CA ALA A 246 4.76 -7.00 3.73
C ALA A 246 5.36 -7.33 5.11
N GLY A 247 4.52 -7.68 6.08
CA GLY A 247 4.96 -8.14 7.41
C GLY A 247 5.26 -9.63 7.52
N ALA A 248 4.80 -10.42 6.56
CA ALA A 248 4.88 -11.88 6.52
C ALA A 248 6.17 -12.41 5.88
#